data_AF-A0A1G6BSJ8-F1
#
_entry.id   AF-A0A1G6BSJ8-F1
#
_cell.length_a   1.000
_cell.length_b   1.000
_cell.length_c   1.000
_cell.angle_alpha   90.00
_cell.angle_beta   90.00
_cell.angle_gamma   90.00
#
_symmetry.space_group_name_H-M   'P 1'
#
loop_
_entity.id
_entity.type
_entity.pdbx_description
1 polymer ?
#
loop_
_entity_poly.entity_id
_entity_poly.type
_entity_poly.pdbx_seq_one_letter_code
_entity_poly.pdbx_strand_id
1 'polypeptide(L)'
;MSVDALSGGFADPVTEAQAVFRAVLDVLSRPGTIAALVPGVRPPPPLNAGAAAVLASLADQDTPVYLDAALAAEPAVATWIGFHTGAPVIDDPEAVTFAVIADPAAMPALSQFRLGTDEYPDRSTTIVMQVADFAGSALILEGPGIDETAHLAPHPSPANFAEQFRANRGLYPRGVDLIFATGDSLAALPRSTRIRQGAA
;
A
#
# COMPACT_ATOMS: atom_id res chain seq x y z
N MET A 1 -21.42 15.97 7.75
CA MET A 1 -19.99 15.63 7.85
C MET A 1 -19.74 15.11 9.26
N SER A 2 -19.16 13.91 9.40
CA SER A 2 -18.84 13.34 10.72
C SER A 2 -17.63 14.05 11.33
N VAL A 3 -17.67 14.33 12.63
CA VAL A 3 -16.59 15.02 13.37
C VAL A 3 -15.29 14.19 13.35
N ASP A 4 -15.41 12.87 13.27
CA ASP A 4 -14.26 11.97 13.24
C ASP A 4 -13.47 12.08 11.93
N ALA A 5 -14.11 12.44 10.81
CA ALA A 5 -13.43 12.60 9.52
C ALA A 5 -12.60 13.89 9.43
N LEU A 6 -12.94 14.91 10.23
CA LEU A 6 -12.27 16.22 10.24
C LEU A 6 -11.18 16.31 11.33
N SER A 7 -10.99 15.24 12.10
CA SER A 7 -9.98 15.13 13.15
C SER A 7 -9.14 13.86 12.91
N GLY A 8 -8.15 13.61 13.76
CA GLY A 8 -7.36 12.38 13.67
C GLY A 8 -6.28 12.35 12.57
N GLY A 9 -5.88 13.50 12.04
CA GLY A 9 -4.62 13.64 11.30
C GLY A 9 -3.41 13.66 12.23
N PHE A 10 -2.21 13.80 11.66
CA PHE A 10 -0.96 13.94 12.44
C PHE A 10 -1.02 15.14 13.40
N ALA A 11 -0.45 15.00 14.60
CA ALA A 11 -0.38 16.09 15.57
C ALA A 11 0.78 17.04 15.26
N ASP A 12 1.92 16.50 14.84
CA ASP A 12 3.04 17.21 14.21
C ASP A 12 3.20 16.72 12.75
N PRO A 13 2.50 17.34 11.79
CA PRO A 13 2.48 16.86 10.41
C PRO A 13 3.85 16.76 9.75
N VAL A 14 4.81 17.61 10.14
CA VAL A 14 6.15 17.59 9.53
C VAL A 14 6.94 16.40 10.07
N THR A 15 7.06 16.28 11.38
CA THR A 15 7.88 15.22 12.00
C THR A 15 7.29 13.84 11.76
N GLU A 16 5.97 13.70 11.89
CA GLU A 16 5.29 12.41 11.77
C GLU A 16 5.27 11.94 10.32
N ALA A 17 4.96 12.79 9.34
CA ALA A 17 5.05 12.42 7.92
C ALA A 17 6.48 12.05 7.52
N GLN A 18 7.49 12.79 8.00
CA GLN A 18 8.90 12.48 7.74
C GLN A 18 9.30 11.10 8.29
N ALA A 19 8.82 10.73 9.48
CA ALA A 19 9.06 9.42 10.07
C ALA A 19 8.39 8.30 9.27
N VAL A 20 7.13 8.48 8.86
CA VAL A 20 6.39 7.52 8.03
C VAL A 20 7.07 7.35 6.67
N PHE A 21 7.44 8.44 6.00
CA PHE A 21 8.17 8.42 4.74
C PHE A 21 9.47 7.60 4.85
N ARG A 22 10.24 7.77 5.93
CA ARG A 22 11.45 6.96 6.17
C ARG A 22 11.13 5.48 6.35
N ALA A 23 10.08 5.14 7.09
CA ALA A 23 9.66 3.76 7.27
C ALA A 23 9.26 3.12 5.92
N VAL A 24 8.53 3.84 5.08
CA VAL A 24 8.15 3.40 3.72
C VAL A 24 9.39 3.20 2.84
N LEU A 25 10.30 4.19 2.81
CA LEU A 25 11.54 4.08 2.05
C LEU A 25 12.37 2.87 2.50
N ASP A 26 12.39 2.60 3.80
CA ASP A 26 13.12 1.49 4.36
C ASP A 26 12.61 0.13 3.87
N VAL A 27 11.30 -0.10 3.97
CA VAL A 27 10.68 -1.37 3.55
C VAL A 27 10.69 -1.56 2.03
N LEU A 28 10.66 -0.47 1.25
CA LEU A 28 10.81 -0.52 -0.21
C LEU A 28 12.26 -0.81 -0.63
N SER A 29 13.24 -0.24 0.08
CA SER A 29 14.66 -0.45 -0.24
C SER A 29 15.20 -1.80 0.23
N ARG A 30 14.53 -2.44 1.21
CA ARG A 30 14.89 -3.75 1.78
C ARG A 30 13.67 -4.69 1.82
N PRO A 31 13.16 -5.14 0.65
CA PRO A 31 11.93 -5.94 0.58
C PRO A 31 12.02 -7.21 1.43
N GLY A 32 10.97 -7.49 2.19
CA GLY A 32 10.96 -8.56 3.21
C GLY A 32 11.26 -8.08 4.64
N THR A 33 11.69 -6.83 4.81
CA THR A 33 11.76 -6.19 6.14
C THR A 33 10.37 -5.77 6.61
N ILE A 34 10.06 -6.03 7.88
CA ILE A 34 8.89 -5.48 8.57
C ILE A 34 9.37 -4.35 9.48
N ALA A 35 8.92 -3.13 9.22
CA ALA A 35 9.24 -1.96 10.03
C ALA A 35 8.08 -1.64 10.97
N ALA A 36 8.39 -1.42 12.26
CA ALA A 36 7.42 -0.87 13.19
C ALA A 36 7.08 0.58 12.83
N LEU A 37 5.84 0.96 13.08
CA LEU A 37 5.26 2.25 12.75
C LEU A 37 4.52 2.80 13.96
N VAL A 38 4.79 4.06 14.29
CA VAL A 38 3.94 4.85 15.19
C VAL A 38 3.08 5.74 14.30
N PRO A 39 1.83 5.36 13.98
CA PRO A 39 1.09 5.93 12.86
C PRO A 39 0.66 7.39 13.08
N GLY A 40 0.54 7.88 14.31
CA GLY A 40 0.21 9.30 14.59
C GLY A 40 -1.21 9.75 14.18
N VAL A 41 -1.97 8.92 13.47
CA VAL A 41 -3.30 9.20 12.92
C VAL A 41 -4.39 8.32 13.54
N ARG A 42 -5.64 8.78 13.45
CA ARG A 42 -6.86 8.08 13.86
C ARG A 42 -7.92 8.20 12.75
N PRO A 43 -7.81 7.39 11.68
CA PRO A 43 -8.79 7.40 10.59
C PRO A 43 -10.12 6.75 11.03
N PRO A 44 -11.23 7.03 10.32
CA PRO A 44 -12.47 6.26 10.48
C PRO A 44 -12.29 4.83 9.95
N PRO A 45 -12.86 3.81 10.63
CA PRO A 45 -12.84 2.44 10.12
C PRO A 45 -13.64 2.34 8.79
N PRO A 46 -13.32 1.35 7.92
CA PRO A 46 -12.34 0.28 8.12
C PRO A 46 -10.90 0.65 7.70
N LEU A 47 -10.60 1.93 7.43
CA LEU A 47 -9.23 2.37 7.17
C LEU A 47 -8.37 2.19 8.44
N ASN A 48 -7.29 1.41 8.35
CA ASN A 48 -6.39 1.19 9.48
C ASN A 48 -5.37 2.33 9.60
N ALA A 49 -4.81 2.49 10.81
CA ALA A 49 -3.92 3.61 11.09
C ALA A 49 -2.61 3.58 10.28
N GLY A 50 -2.07 2.41 9.95
CA GLY A 50 -0.85 2.33 9.14
C GLY A 50 -1.07 2.75 7.68
N ALA A 51 -2.14 2.29 7.05
CA ALA A 51 -2.51 2.70 5.69
C ALA A 51 -2.85 4.20 5.64
N ALA A 52 -3.59 4.69 6.63
CA ALA A 52 -3.88 6.12 6.77
C ALA A 52 -2.61 6.96 6.94
N ALA A 53 -1.64 6.50 7.74
CA ALA A 53 -0.36 7.21 7.93
C ALA A 53 0.44 7.27 6.62
N VAL A 54 0.46 6.17 5.84
CA VAL A 54 1.09 6.15 4.51
C VAL A 54 0.45 7.18 3.59
N LEU A 55 -0.88 7.23 3.51
CA LEU A 55 -1.58 8.22 2.70
C LEU A 55 -1.32 9.65 3.19
N ALA A 56 -1.43 9.90 4.50
CA ALA A 56 -1.18 11.22 5.08
C ALA A 56 0.27 11.69 4.88
N SER A 57 1.21 10.77 4.68
CA SER A 57 2.61 11.08 4.41
C SER A 57 2.95 11.25 2.93
N LEU A 58 2.23 10.60 2.03
CA LEU A 58 2.64 10.47 0.61
C LEU A 58 1.63 11.01 -0.39
N ALA A 59 0.35 11.06 -0.02
CA ALA A 59 -0.71 11.52 -0.91
C ALA A 59 -0.90 13.02 -0.79
N ASP A 60 -1.20 13.64 -1.92
CA ASP A 60 -1.60 15.03 -2.06
C ASP A 60 -2.71 15.15 -3.14
N GLN A 61 -3.09 16.39 -3.43
CA GLN A 61 -4.10 16.77 -4.43
C GLN A 61 -3.84 16.25 -5.85
N ASP A 62 -2.59 15.93 -6.21
CA ASP A 62 -2.19 15.44 -7.53
C ASP A 62 -2.09 13.90 -7.58
N THR A 63 -2.43 13.23 -6.47
CA THR A 63 -2.36 11.76 -6.34
C THR A 63 -3.73 11.13 -6.08
N PRO A 64 -4.52 10.84 -7.13
CA PRO A 64 -5.84 10.22 -6.95
C PRO A 64 -5.75 8.88 -6.22
N VAL A 65 -6.73 8.63 -5.35
CA VAL A 65 -6.82 7.44 -4.49
C VAL A 65 -8.02 6.59 -4.88
N TYR A 66 -7.78 5.31 -5.14
CA TYR A 66 -8.82 4.29 -5.25
C TYR A 66 -9.08 3.68 -3.87
N LEU A 67 -10.36 3.45 -3.55
CA LEU A 67 -10.80 2.69 -2.39
C LEU A 67 -11.51 1.44 -2.87
N ASP A 68 -11.17 0.29 -2.29
CA ASP A 68 -11.96 -0.92 -2.54
C ASP A 68 -13.40 -0.78 -2.00
N ALA A 69 -14.26 -1.75 -2.34
CA ALA A 69 -15.67 -1.71 -1.99
C ALA A 69 -15.92 -1.60 -0.47
N ALA A 70 -15.07 -2.20 0.36
CA ALA A 70 -15.20 -2.15 1.81
C ALA A 70 -14.93 -0.74 2.37
N LEU A 71 -13.91 -0.05 1.86
CA LEU A 71 -13.59 1.32 2.24
C LEU A 71 -14.58 2.33 1.63
N ALA A 72 -14.97 2.13 0.37
CA ALA A 72 -15.90 3.00 -0.34
C ALA A 72 -17.32 2.99 0.26
N ALA A 73 -17.70 1.90 0.92
CA ALA A 73 -18.96 1.80 1.65
C ALA A 73 -19.06 2.76 2.84
N GLU A 74 -17.93 3.29 3.34
CA GLU A 74 -17.87 4.23 4.46
C GLU A 74 -17.46 5.65 4.00
N PRO A 75 -18.41 6.57 3.78
CA PRO A 75 -18.12 7.92 3.26
C PRO A 75 -17.17 8.74 4.12
N ALA A 76 -17.06 8.41 5.41
CA ALA A 76 -16.13 9.04 6.33
C ALA A 76 -14.67 8.83 5.91
N VAL A 77 -14.33 7.69 5.30
CA VAL A 77 -12.97 7.38 4.82
C VAL A 77 -12.56 8.34 3.72
N ALA A 78 -13.38 8.49 2.67
CA ALA A 78 -13.11 9.42 1.59
C ALA A 78 -13.05 10.88 2.07
N THR A 79 -13.92 11.25 3.03
CA THR A 79 -13.90 12.58 3.65
C THR A 79 -12.59 12.82 4.42
N TRP A 80 -12.12 11.82 5.18
CA TRP A 80 -10.88 11.90 5.94
C TRP A 80 -9.66 12.06 5.02
N ILE A 81 -9.58 11.25 3.96
CA ILE A 81 -8.50 11.34 2.95
C ILE A 81 -8.51 12.73 2.32
N GLY A 82 -9.65 13.17 1.78
CA GLY A 82 -9.74 14.48 1.12
C GLY A 82 -9.42 15.64 2.05
N PHE A 83 -9.76 15.56 3.34
CA PHE A 83 -9.48 16.63 4.30
C PHE A 83 -8.01 16.67 4.72
N HIS A 84 -7.41 15.52 5.05
CA HIS A 84 -6.04 15.47 5.61
C HIS A 84 -4.94 15.44 4.55
N THR A 85 -5.25 15.01 3.33
CA THR A 85 -4.25 14.90 2.24
C THR A 85 -4.58 15.79 1.05
N GLY A 86 -5.84 16.18 0.87
CA GLY A 86 -6.31 16.87 -0.34
C GLY A 86 -6.48 15.94 -1.55
N ALA A 87 -6.15 14.65 -1.42
CA ALA A 87 -6.18 13.71 -2.53
C ALA A 87 -7.62 13.43 -3.00
N PRO A 88 -7.89 13.46 -4.32
CA PRO A 88 -9.19 13.10 -4.85
C PRO A 88 -9.40 11.58 -4.76
N VAL A 89 -10.57 11.16 -4.28
CA VAL A 89 -10.98 9.75 -4.28
C VAL A 89 -11.79 9.45 -5.54
N ILE A 90 -11.37 8.47 -6.34
CA ILE A 90 -12.03 8.08 -7.60
C ILE A 90 -12.16 6.56 -7.72
N ASP A 91 -13.15 6.10 -8.50
CA ASP A 91 -13.52 4.67 -8.64
C ASP A 91 -12.85 3.97 -9.84
N ASP A 92 -11.90 4.63 -10.50
CA ASP A 92 -11.18 4.06 -11.66
C ASP A 92 -9.78 3.58 -11.25
N PRO A 93 -9.53 2.26 -11.11
CA PRO A 93 -8.24 1.73 -10.69
C PRO A 93 -7.11 1.99 -11.70
N GLU A 94 -7.40 2.23 -12.99
CA GLU A 94 -6.39 2.58 -13.99
C GLU A 94 -6.00 4.07 -13.94
N ALA A 95 -6.76 4.89 -13.20
CA ALA A 95 -6.57 6.33 -13.11
C ALA A 95 -5.88 6.82 -11.83
N VAL A 96 -5.52 5.94 -10.90
CA VAL A 96 -5.06 6.32 -9.55
C VAL A 96 -3.56 6.17 -9.32
N THR A 97 -3.03 7.03 -8.46
CA THR A 97 -1.65 6.94 -7.95
C THR A 97 -1.57 6.00 -6.76
N PHE A 98 -2.57 6.00 -5.88
CA PHE A 98 -2.67 5.08 -4.76
C PHE A 98 -3.95 4.25 -4.83
N ALA A 99 -3.86 2.98 -4.45
CA ALA A 99 -5.04 2.14 -4.23
C ALA A 99 -5.00 1.61 -2.79
N VAL A 100 -6.07 1.78 -2.03
CA VAL A 100 -6.17 1.31 -0.65
C VAL A 100 -7.12 0.14 -0.61
N ILE A 101 -6.62 -1.00 -0.11
CA ILE A 101 -7.34 -2.27 -0.13
C ILE A 101 -7.53 -2.75 1.31
N ALA A 102 -8.76 -2.77 1.79
CA ALA A 102 -9.13 -3.30 3.10
C ALA A 102 -9.52 -4.79 3.05
N ASP A 103 -10.01 -5.28 1.90
CA ASP A 103 -10.31 -6.68 1.66
C ASP A 103 -9.39 -7.26 0.55
N PRO A 104 -8.22 -7.82 0.93
CA PRO A 104 -7.31 -8.44 -0.02
C PRO A 104 -7.92 -9.60 -0.82
N ALA A 105 -8.99 -10.25 -0.34
CA ALA A 105 -9.61 -11.37 -1.07
C ALA A 105 -10.46 -10.89 -2.25
N ALA A 106 -11.05 -9.69 -2.14
CA ALA A 106 -11.87 -9.06 -3.17
C ALA A 106 -11.10 -8.04 -4.04
N MET A 107 -9.78 -7.92 -3.84
CA MET A 107 -8.95 -6.95 -4.55
C MET A 107 -9.01 -7.16 -6.08
N PRO A 108 -9.14 -6.08 -6.88
CA PRO A 108 -8.91 -6.12 -8.32
C PRO A 108 -7.56 -6.76 -8.66
N ALA A 109 -7.44 -7.38 -9.84
CA ALA A 109 -6.17 -7.96 -10.25
C ALA A 109 -5.10 -6.86 -10.38
N LEU A 110 -3.83 -7.16 -10.08
CA LEU A 110 -2.75 -6.16 -10.17
C LEU A 110 -2.67 -5.50 -11.56
N SER A 111 -3.01 -6.25 -12.61
CA SER A 111 -3.05 -5.77 -14.00
C SER A 111 -4.17 -4.78 -14.32
N GLN A 112 -5.14 -4.59 -13.42
CA GLN A 112 -6.26 -3.64 -13.56
C GLN A 112 -5.94 -2.27 -12.97
N PHE A 113 -4.79 -2.12 -12.31
CA PHE A 113 -4.30 -0.83 -11.84
C PHE A 113 -3.39 -0.19 -12.87
N ARG A 114 -3.09 1.11 -12.70
CA ARG A 114 -2.16 1.82 -13.59
C ARG A 114 -0.77 1.18 -13.49
N LEU A 115 -0.28 0.58 -14.58
CA LEU A 115 1.02 -0.09 -14.61
C LEU A 115 2.20 0.84 -14.93
N GLY A 116 1.92 2.11 -15.25
CA GLY A 116 2.89 3.02 -15.86
C GLY A 116 3.14 2.70 -17.34
N THR A 117 4.02 3.46 -17.96
CA THR A 117 4.50 3.20 -19.34
C THR A 117 6.00 2.90 -19.34
N ASP A 118 6.57 2.54 -20.49
CA ASP A 118 8.01 2.31 -20.57
C ASP A 118 8.79 3.62 -20.41
N GLU A 119 8.23 4.75 -20.87
CA GLU A 119 8.80 6.09 -20.69
C GLU A 119 8.61 6.64 -19.27
N TYR A 120 7.50 6.27 -18.61
CA TYR A 120 7.15 6.74 -17.28
C TYR A 120 6.73 5.57 -16.38
N PRO A 121 7.65 4.65 -16.05
CA PRO A 121 7.33 3.50 -15.20
C PRO A 121 6.98 3.94 -13.77
N ASP A 122 7.56 5.05 -13.31
CA ASP A 122 7.27 5.68 -12.02
C ASP A 122 5.82 6.13 -11.87
N ARG A 123 5.09 6.34 -12.97
CA ARG A 123 3.67 6.72 -12.98
C ARG A 123 2.71 5.54 -12.90
N SER A 124 3.07 4.51 -12.13
CA SER A 124 2.17 3.40 -11.83
C SER A 124 1.43 3.64 -10.50
N THR A 125 0.44 2.81 -10.22
CA THR A 125 -0.19 2.75 -8.91
C THR A 125 0.75 2.15 -7.87
N THR A 126 0.74 2.70 -6.66
CA THR A 126 1.21 2.06 -5.44
C THR A 126 0.01 1.55 -4.64
N ILE A 127 -0.04 0.25 -4.38
CA ILE A 127 -1.14 -0.37 -3.62
C ILE A 127 -0.78 -0.41 -2.15
N VAL A 128 -1.59 0.22 -1.30
CA VAL A 128 -1.53 0.14 0.15
C VAL A 128 -2.55 -0.90 0.61
N MET A 129 -2.09 -2.13 0.81
CA MET A 129 -2.91 -3.26 1.21
C MET A 129 -2.93 -3.39 2.73
N GLN A 130 -4.12 -3.33 3.31
CA GLN A 130 -4.32 -3.60 4.72
C GLN A 130 -4.19 -5.11 4.98
N VAL A 131 -3.36 -5.46 5.95
CA VAL A 131 -3.18 -6.83 6.42
C VAL A 131 -3.37 -6.85 7.93
N ALA A 132 -3.83 -7.98 8.47
CA ALA A 132 -3.96 -8.18 9.90
C ALA A 132 -2.57 -8.39 10.54
N ASP A 133 -1.71 -9.16 9.88
CA ASP A 133 -0.39 -9.53 10.36
C ASP A 133 0.53 -10.02 9.22
N PHE A 134 1.73 -10.45 9.58
CA PHE A 134 2.72 -11.04 8.68
C PHE A 134 2.98 -12.53 9.00
N ALA A 135 1.92 -13.28 9.33
CA ALA A 135 1.98 -14.70 9.69
C ALA A 135 1.20 -15.62 8.72
N GLY A 136 0.99 -15.17 7.48
CA GLY A 136 0.34 -15.93 6.41
C GLY A 136 1.24 -16.97 5.73
N SER A 137 0.94 -17.23 4.46
CA SER A 137 1.78 -18.07 3.61
C SER A 137 3.06 -17.33 3.22
N ALA A 138 4.22 -17.90 3.58
CA ALA A 138 5.51 -17.28 3.32
C ALA A 138 5.84 -17.19 1.82
N LEU A 139 6.23 -16.00 1.38
CA LEU A 139 6.82 -15.71 0.10
C LEU A 139 8.35 -15.70 0.26
N ILE A 140 9.06 -16.43 -0.60
CA ILE A 140 10.52 -16.36 -0.68
C ILE A 140 10.89 -15.33 -1.73
N LEU A 141 11.57 -14.28 -1.29
CA LEU A 141 11.87 -13.08 -2.06
C LEU A 141 13.34 -13.04 -2.47
N GLU A 142 13.59 -12.56 -3.68
CA GLU A 142 14.93 -12.30 -4.22
C GLU A 142 14.90 -11.01 -5.06
N GLY A 143 16.04 -10.33 -5.21
CA GLY A 143 16.13 -9.14 -6.07
C GLY A 143 16.86 -7.96 -5.44
N PRO A 144 16.74 -6.76 -6.03
CA PRO A 144 17.38 -5.56 -5.49
C PRO A 144 16.98 -5.31 -4.03
N GLY A 145 17.96 -4.98 -3.18
CA GLY A 145 17.74 -4.76 -1.75
C GLY A 145 17.73 -6.03 -0.88
N ILE A 146 17.89 -7.21 -1.49
CA ILE A 146 17.97 -8.52 -0.82
C ILE A 146 19.34 -9.13 -1.13
N ASP A 147 20.08 -9.55 -0.10
CA ASP A 147 21.44 -10.12 -0.25
C ASP A 147 21.40 -11.53 -0.88
N GLU A 148 20.61 -12.43 -0.30
CA GLU A 148 20.37 -13.78 -0.84
C GLU A 148 18.88 -14.05 -1.00
N THR A 149 18.18 -14.28 0.11
CA THR A 149 16.73 -14.47 0.17
C THR A 149 16.14 -13.72 1.36
N ALA A 150 14.90 -13.25 1.21
CA ALA A 150 14.10 -12.73 2.30
C ALA A 150 12.74 -13.43 2.35
N HIS A 151 12.05 -13.33 3.48
CA HIS A 151 10.73 -13.94 3.68
C HIS A 151 9.71 -12.88 4.06
N LEU A 152 8.52 -12.95 3.49
CA LEU A 152 7.39 -12.11 3.87
C LEU A 152 6.10 -12.92 3.78
N ALA A 153 5.24 -12.81 4.78
CA ALA A 153 4.03 -13.64 4.87
C ALA A 153 2.78 -12.78 5.16
N PRO A 154 2.38 -11.86 4.27
CA PRO A 154 1.25 -10.96 4.53
C PRO A 154 -0.06 -11.76 4.69
N HIS A 155 -0.89 -11.39 5.66
CA HIS A 155 -2.18 -12.05 5.90
C HIS A 155 -3.28 -11.05 6.28
N PRO A 156 -4.46 -11.10 5.65
CA PRO A 156 -4.82 -11.94 4.50
C PRO A 156 -4.13 -11.46 3.21
N SER A 157 -4.11 -12.33 2.20
CA SER A 157 -3.60 -12.01 0.85
C SER A 157 -4.50 -12.66 -0.22
N PRO A 158 -4.56 -12.12 -1.45
CA PRO A 158 -5.28 -12.78 -2.54
C PRO A 158 -4.80 -14.23 -2.75
N ALA A 159 -5.69 -15.17 -3.05
CA ALA A 159 -5.34 -16.59 -3.18
C ALA A 159 -4.27 -16.86 -4.25
N ASN A 160 -4.28 -16.09 -5.35
CA ASN A 160 -3.33 -16.17 -6.45
C ASN A 160 -2.24 -15.07 -6.38
N PHE A 161 -1.99 -14.49 -5.19
CA PHE A 161 -1.10 -13.33 -5.05
C PHE A 161 0.29 -13.55 -5.64
N ALA A 162 0.92 -14.69 -5.35
CA ALA A 162 2.27 -14.99 -5.87
C ALA A 162 2.30 -15.10 -7.41
N GLU A 163 1.24 -15.59 -8.04
CA GLU A 163 1.12 -15.63 -9.50
C GLU A 163 0.95 -14.23 -10.08
N GLN A 164 0.04 -13.43 -9.52
CA GLN A 164 -0.19 -12.05 -9.95
C GLN A 164 1.08 -11.21 -9.80
N PHE A 165 1.80 -11.34 -8.70
CA PHE A 165 3.02 -10.57 -8.47
C PHE A 165 4.18 -11.00 -9.39
N ARG A 166 4.27 -12.29 -9.76
CA ARG A 166 5.21 -12.73 -10.81
C ARG A 166 4.86 -12.15 -12.18
N ALA A 167 3.57 -12.10 -12.53
CA ALA A 167 3.11 -11.46 -13.76
C ALA A 167 3.45 -9.96 -13.76
N ASN A 168 3.19 -9.26 -12.64
CA ASN A 168 3.59 -7.87 -12.42
C ASN A 168 5.10 -7.66 -12.64
N ARG A 169 5.94 -8.50 -12.01
CA ARG A 169 7.40 -8.47 -12.21
C ARG A 169 7.80 -8.74 -13.66
N GLY A 170 7.05 -9.55 -14.39
CA GLY A 170 7.28 -9.84 -15.80
C GLY A 170 7.18 -8.60 -16.72
N LEU A 171 6.55 -7.52 -16.24
CA LEU A 171 6.37 -6.27 -16.98
C LEU A 171 7.45 -5.22 -16.71
N TYR A 172 8.42 -5.52 -15.83
CA TYR A 172 9.47 -4.58 -15.43
C TYR A 172 10.14 -3.92 -16.66
N PRO A 173 10.26 -2.56 -16.71
CA PRO A 173 10.17 -1.63 -15.57
C PRO A 173 8.75 -1.21 -15.17
N ARG A 174 7.70 -1.61 -15.91
CA ARG A 174 6.30 -1.35 -15.54
C ARG A 174 5.84 -2.29 -14.43
N GLY A 175 4.68 -1.99 -13.88
CA GLY A 175 4.03 -2.75 -12.80
C GLY A 175 3.70 -1.89 -11.59
N VAL A 176 2.93 -2.42 -10.66
CA VAL A 176 2.60 -1.75 -9.39
C VAL A 176 3.59 -2.12 -8.29
N ASP A 177 3.76 -1.21 -7.34
CA ASP A 177 4.45 -1.49 -6.08
C ASP A 177 3.42 -1.77 -4.98
N LEU A 178 3.75 -2.60 -4.00
CA LEU A 178 2.87 -2.89 -2.86
C LEU A 178 3.51 -2.45 -1.54
N ILE A 179 2.70 -1.81 -0.70
CA ILE A 179 2.95 -1.56 0.72
C ILE A 179 1.88 -2.32 1.50
N PHE A 180 2.30 -3.20 2.39
CA PHE A 180 1.42 -3.89 3.33
C PHE A 180 1.40 -3.13 4.64
N ALA A 181 0.21 -2.82 5.14
CA ALA A 181 0.04 -2.05 6.36
C ALA A 181 -0.87 -2.77 7.35
N THR A 182 -0.36 -2.99 8.55
CA THR A 182 -1.18 -3.25 9.73
C THR A 182 -1.54 -1.91 10.39
N GLY A 183 -2.05 -1.92 11.62
CA GLY A 183 -2.24 -0.69 12.39
C GLY A 183 -0.92 0.00 12.79
N ASP A 184 0.17 -0.75 12.93
CA ASP A 184 1.40 -0.28 13.58
C ASP A 184 2.70 -0.84 12.95
N SER A 185 2.61 -1.46 11.77
CA SER A 185 3.74 -2.07 11.09
C SER A 185 3.57 -2.02 9.58
N LEU A 186 4.68 -1.85 8.86
CA LEU A 186 4.74 -1.81 7.40
C LEU A 186 5.69 -2.88 6.86
N ALA A 187 5.39 -3.39 5.67
CA ALA A 187 6.32 -4.10 4.80
C ALA A 187 6.03 -3.72 3.35
N ALA A 188 6.93 -4.01 2.41
CA ALA A 188 6.69 -3.69 1.01
C ALA A 188 7.30 -4.69 0.04
N LEU A 189 6.73 -4.70 -1.17
CA LEU A 189 7.23 -5.41 -2.34
C LEU A 189 7.24 -4.46 -3.53
N PRO A 190 8.39 -3.84 -3.84
CA PRO A 190 8.59 -3.14 -5.11
C PRO A 190 8.44 -4.12 -6.27
N ARG A 191 7.95 -3.63 -7.42
CA ARG A 191 7.73 -4.40 -8.65
C ARG A 191 8.96 -5.12 -9.19
N SER A 192 10.17 -4.70 -8.78
CA SER A 192 11.44 -5.34 -9.15
C SER A 192 11.71 -6.63 -8.37
N THR A 193 11.04 -6.83 -7.24
CA THR A 193 11.17 -8.01 -6.37
C THR A 193 10.72 -9.26 -7.12
N ARG A 194 11.44 -10.36 -6.93
CA ARG A 194 11.10 -11.67 -7.49
C ARG A 194 10.60 -12.58 -6.38
N ILE A 195 9.51 -13.29 -6.65
CA ILE A 195 9.03 -14.38 -5.79
C ILE A 195 9.50 -15.69 -6.40
N ARG A 196 10.30 -16.46 -5.65
CA ARG A 196 10.83 -17.75 -6.08
C ARG A 196 9.70 -18.73 -6.43
N GLN A 197 9.94 -19.59 -7.42
CA GLN A 197 9.03 -20.71 -7.72
C GLN A 197 9.37 -21.89 -6.78
N GLY A 198 8.36 -22.50 -6.16
CA GLY A 198 8.51 -23.64 -5.26
C GLY A 198 8.06 -23.32 -3.82
N ALA A 199 7.67 -24.37 -3.09
CA ALA A 199 7.13 -24.27 -1.74
C ALA A 199 8.15 -23.65 -0.76
N ALA A 200 7.63 -22.89 0.20
CA ALA A 200 8.29 -22.71 1.49
C ALA A 200 8.34 -24.05 2.24
#